data_AF-A0A923LWX5-F1
#
_entry.id   AF-A0A923LWX5-F1
#
_cell.length_a   1.000
_cell.length_b   1.000
_cell.length_c   1.000
_cell.angle_alpha   90.00
_cell.angle_beta   90.00
_cell.angle_gamma   90.00
#
_symmetry.space_group_name_H-M   'P 1'
#
loop_
_entity.id
_entity.type
_entity.pdbx_description
1 polymer ?
#
loop_
_entity_poly.entity_id
_entity_poly.type
_entity_poly.pdbx_seq_one_letter_code
_entity_poly.pdbx_strand_id
1 'polypeptide(L)'
;MSANADKKPKMPIFRDRLDKLRGDMSYSEFAEKLGISRATMGFYLAGNRVPNAVDLKKIAERCEVSADYLLGMSDAAKAENHEIGYALGLSDKSISKLKRFAENKFSKIALNQILESGKIIAYITNYLFSFLEDERKESRFRYVPLSRNLDRGYADMNLVKLIELLPLWRKDTINQLKAQIPLIDSLLKEYVAKLADVDMCKREYVEFVLYEEPYIPNPDDILPDDFYANIDYEDEYRKEEEYEREEAERRNAIGEILDFISEKRAGER
;
A
#
# COMPACT_ATOMS: atom_id res chain seq x y z
N MET A 1 -52.95 3.53 25.77
CA MET A 1 -52.04 4.39 24.98
C MET A 1 -50.77 4.59 25.80
N SER A 2 -49.65 3.99 25.36
CA SER A 2 -48.43 3.85 26.18
C SER A 2 -47.48 5.05 26.01
N ALA A 3 -47.14 5.67 27.13
CA ALA A 3 -46.38 6.91 27.26
C ALA A 3 -44.85 6.73 27.09
N ASN A 4 -44.38 6.14 25.99
CA ASN A 4 -42.96 5.80 25.83
C ASN A 4 -42.28 6.36 24.56
N ALA A 5 -42.90 7.28 23.83
CA ALA A 5 -42.37 7.77 22.55
C ALA A 5 -41.32 8.91 22.66
N ASP A 6 -41.16 9.56 23.82
CA ASP A 6 -40.42 10.84 23.91
C ASP A 6 -39.11 10.83 24.73
N LYS A 7 -38.63 9.68 25.21
CA LYS A 7 -37.34 9.65 25.95
C LYS A 7 -36.17 9.45 24.99
N LYS A 8 -35.35 10.49 24.83
CA LYS A 8 -34.05 10.39 24.16
C LYS A 8 -33.20 9.28 24.81
N PRO A 9 -32.55 8.41 24.00
CA PRO A 9 -31.73 7.32 24.53
C PRO A 9 -30.57 7.87 25.36
N LYS A 10 -30.28 7.22 26.48
CA LYS A 10 -29.07 7.48 27.27
C LYS A 10 -27.88 6.98 26.47
N MET A 11 -26.96 7.90 26.13
CA MET A 11 -25.81 7.66 25.26
C MET A 11 -26.20 7.14 23.85
N PRO A 12 -26.74 8.02 22.97
CA PRO A 12 -27.16 7.63 21.63
C PRO A 12 -26.04 6.99 20.80
N ILE A 13 -24.82 7.54 20.86
CA ILE A 13 -23.67 7.05 20.09
C ILE A 13 -23.30 5.62 20.48
N PHE A 14 -23.24 5.34 21.79
CA PHE A 14 -22.98 3.98 22.28
C PHE A 14 -24.04 3.00 21.80
N ARG A 15 -25.31 3.36 21.93
CA ARG A 15 -26.43 2.51 21.50
C ARG A 15 -26.37 2.22 20.00
N ASP A 16 -26.12 3.23 19.18
CA ASP A 16 -26.03 3.06 17.73
C ASP A 16 -24.80 2.23 17.32
N ARG A 17 -23.65 2.43 17.97
CA ARG A 17 -22.43 1.64 17.70
C ARG A 17 -22.57 0.20 18.20
N LEU A 18 -23.25 -0.02 19.33
CA LEU A 18 -23.56 -1.36 19.85
C LEU A 18 -24.50 -2.11 18.90
N ASP A 19 -25.52 -1.45 18.36
CA ASP A 19 -26.43 -2.06 17.38
C ASP A 19 -25.73 -2.37 16.05
N LYS A 20 -24.80 -1.50 15.62
CA LYS A 20 -23.91 -1.80 14.48
C LYS A 20 -23.03 -3.03 14.73
N LEU A 21 -22.47 -3.18 15.94
CA LEU A 21 -21.65 -4.34 16.31
C LEU A 21 -22.45 -5.64 16.43
N ARG A 22 -23.75 -5.53 16.73
CA ARG A 22 -24.68 -6.67 16.71
C ARG A 22 -24.88 -7.19 15.29
N GLY A 23 -24.99 -6.29 14.30
CA GLY A 23 -25.31 -6.66 12.92
C GLY A 23 -26.64 -7.42 12.85
N ASP A 24 -26.63 -8.58 12.21
CA ASP A 24 -27.83 -9.42 12.02
C ASP A 24 -28.10 -10.40 13.17
N MET A 25 -27.22 -10.48 14.18
CA MET A 25 -27.42 -11.37 15.33
C MET A 25 -28.66 -10.97 16.13
N SER A 26 -29.40 -11.96 16.63
CA SER A 26 -30.47 -11.72 17.59
C SER A 26 -29.91 -11.15 18.91
N TYR A 27 -30.78 -10.52 19.70
CA TYR A 27 -30.39 -9.98 21.01
C TYR A 27 -29.85 -11.07 21.95
N SER A 28 -30.35 -12.31 21.81
CA SER A 28 -29.91 -13.44 22.62
C SER A 28 -28.51 -13.89 22.22
N GLU A 29 -28.26 -14.10 20.92
CA GLU A 29 -26.95 -14.54 20.40
C GLU A 29 -25.86 -13.51 20.71
N PHE A 30 -26.17 -12.22 20.54
CA PHE A 30 -25.22 -11.17 20.83
C PHE A 30 -24.95 -11.02 22.33
N ALA A 31 -25.97 -11.18 23.18
CA ALA A 31 -25.78 -11.18 24.63
C ALA A 31 -24.91 -12.35 25.10
N GLU A 32 -25.11 -13.54 24.53
CA GLU A 32 -24.32 -14.74 24.81
C GLU A 32 -22.85 -14.55 24.39
N LYS A 33 -22.61 -14.06 23.16
CA LYS A 33 -21.26 -13.72 22.67
C LYS A 33 -20.50 -12.81 23.63
N LEU A 34 -21.20 -11.85 24.23
CA LEU A 34 -20.62 -10.83 25.11
C LEU A 34 -20.57 -11.24 26.59
N GLY A 35 -21.20 -12.35 26.97
CA GLY A 35 -21.32 -12.77 28.37
C GLY A 35 -22.13 -11.78 29.22
N ILE A 36 -23.18 -11.21 28.62
CA ILE A 36 -24.12 -10.26 29.23
C ILE A 36 -25.52 -10.89 29.21
N SER A 37 -26.37 -10.62 30.20
CA SER A 37 -27.73 -11.17 30.16
C SER A 37 -28.57 -10.55 29.04
N ARG A 38 -29.43 -11.35 28.40
CA ARG A 38 -30.34 -10.90 27.33
C ARG A 38 -31.15 -9.65 27.72
N ALA A 39 -31.64 -9.61 28.96
CA ALA A 39 -32.38 -8.46 29.48
C ALA A 39 -31.52 -7.20 29.51
N THR A 40 -30.28 -7.29 30.00
CA THR A 40 -29.33 -6.17 30.05
C THR A 40 -28.98 -5.69 28.65
N MET A 41 -28.73 -6.60 27.70
CA MET A 41 -28.48 -6.26 26.30
C MET A 41 -29.66 -5.53 25.66
N GLY A 42 -30.89 -5.98 25.93
CA GLY A 42 -32.10 -5.31 25.48
C GLY A 42 -32.22 -3.88 26.02
N PHE A 43 -31.85 -3.63 27.29
CA PHE A 43 -31.84 -2.27 27.85
C PHE A 43 -30.77 -1.37 27.21
N TYR A 44 -29.61 -1.93 26.85
CA TYR A 44 -28.54 -1.19 26.16
C TYR A 44 -28.95 -0.79 24.73
N LEU A 45 -29.48 -1.74 23.94
CA LEU A 45 -29.91 -1.49 22.56
C LEU A 45 -31.16 -0.60 22.47
N ALA A 46 -32.02 -0.64 23.49
CA ALA A 46 -33.13 0.30 23.65
C ALA A 46 -32.70 1.70 24.12
N GLY A 47 -31.44 1.89 24.54
CA GLY A 47 -30.94 3.15 25.07
C GLY A 47 -31.51 3.54 26.44
N ASN A 48 -32.08 2.58 27.17
CA ASN A 48 -32.69 2.80 28.49
C ASN A 48 -31.65 2.78 29.63
N ARG A 49 -30.53 2.08 29.42
CA ARG A 49 -29.47 1.87 30.41
C ARG A 49 -28.09 2.08 29.77
N VAL A 50 -27.16 2.61 30.57
CA VAL A 50 -25.75 2.77 30.21
C VAL A 50 -24.96 1.59 30.79
N PRO A 51 -23.98 1.02 30.07
CA PRO A 51 -23.13 -0.03 30.60
C PRO A 51 -22.29 0.49 31.77
N ASN A 52 -22.03 -0.38 32.75
CA ASN A 52 -20.98 -0.11 33.73
C ASN A 52 -19.59 -0.34 33.08
N ALA A 53 -18.53 0.03 33.78
CA ALA A 53 -17.16 -0.12 33.25
C ALA A 53 -16.79 -1.59 32.92
N VAL A 54 -17.31 -2.55 33.68
CA VAL A 54 -17.05 -3.99 33.45
C VAL A 54 -17.72 -4.47 32.17
N ASP A 55 -18.98 -4.11 31.96
CA ASP A 55 -19.72 -4.47 30.75
C ASP A 55 -19.15 -3.73 29.53
N LEU A 56 -18.78 -2.46 29.66
CA LEU A 56 -18.12 -1.70 28.60
C LEU A 56 -16.81 -2.37 28.18
N LYS A 57 -15.98 -2.77 29.14
CA LYS A 57 -14.74 -3.51 28.90
C LYS A 57 -15.00 -4.83 28.18
N LYS A 58 -15.98 -5.62 28.64
CA LYS A 58 -16.35 -6.90 27.99
C LYS A 58 -16.79 -6.69 26.54
N ILE A 59 -17.61 -5.68 26.28
CA ILE A 59 -18.08 -5.36 24.93
C ILE A 59 -16.88 -4.98 24.05
N ALA A 60 -16.00 -4.11 24.53
CA ALA A 60 -14.79 -3.70 23.82
C ALA A 60 -13.90 -4.89 23.44
N GLU A 61 -13.57 -5.75 24.41
CA GLU A 61 -12.71 -6.92 24.19
C GLU A 61 -13.34 -7.94 23.23
N ARG A 62 -14.63 -8.26 23.41
CA ARG A 62 -15.33 -9.31 22.63
C ARG A 62 -15.73 -8.87 21.23
N CYS A 63 -15.84 -7.56 21.00
CA CYS A 63 -16.07 -6.97 19.69
C CYS A 63 -14.78 -6.48 19.02
N GLU A 64 -13.62 -6.63 19.67
CA GLU A 64 -12.32 -6.13 19.19
C GLU A 64 -12.34 -4.64 18.84
N VAL A 65 -13.01 -3.84 19.67
CA VAL A 65 -13.09 -2.38 19.52
C VAL A 65 -12.57 -1.65 20.76
N SER A 66 -12.23 -0.37 20.61
CA SER A 66 -11.83 0.51 21.70
C SER A 66 -13.05 0.97 22.52
N ALA A 67 -12.84 1.25 23.80
CA ALA A 67 -13.85 1.89 24.63
C ALA A 67 -14.20 3.29 24.09
N ASP A 68 -13.21 4.01 23.55
CA ASP A 68 -13.39 5.33 22.95
C ASP A 68 -14.31 5.28 21.73
N TYR A 69 -14.24 4.22 20.91
CA TYR A 69 -15.23 3.95 19.88
C TYR A 69 -16.59 3.61 20.48
N LEU A 70 -16.71 2.83 21.55
CA LEU A 70 -18.04 2.61 22.14
C LEU A 70 -18.64 3.90 22.72
N LEU A 71 -17.82 4.79 23.27
CA LEU A 71 -18.28 6.01 23.95
C LEU A 71 -18.51 7.20 23.03
N GLY A 72 -18.06 7.16 21.77
CA GLY A 72 -18.18 8.29 20.85
C GLY A 72 -17.00 9.25 20.85
N MET A 73 -15.88 8.88 21.47
CA MET A 73 -14.68 9.71 21.57
C MET A 73 -13.80 9.60 20.33
N SER A 74 -13.94 8.53 19.53
CA SER A 74 -13.24 8.34 18.26
C SER A 74 -14.08 7.52 17.27
N ASP A 75 -13.87 7.73 15.96
CA ASP A 75 -14.48 6.91 14.89
C ASP A 75 -13.65 5.66 14.54
N ALA A 76 -12.43 5.53 15.06
CA ALA A 76 -11.59 4.35 14.90
C ALA A 76 -12.04 3.24 15.86
N ALA A 77 -12.55 2.14 15.31
CA ALA A 77 -13.03 1.02 16.12
C ALA A 77 -11.84 0.29 16.76
N LYS A 78 -10.72 0.07 16.07
CA LYS A 78 -9.55 -0.60 16.66
C LYS A 78 -8.68 0.33 17.51
N ALA A 79 -8.28 -0.13 18.71
CA ALA A 79 -7.40 0.62 19.61
C ALA A 79 -6.04 0.95 18.97
N GLU A 80 -5.45 0.02 18.22
CA GLU A 80 -4.18 0.22 17.49
C GLU A 80 -4.27 1.26 16.36
N ASN A 81 -5.48 1.56 15.90
CA ASN A 81 -5.73 2.57 14.87
C ASN A 81 -6.22 3.89 15.47
N HIS A 82 -6.43 3.92 16.80
CA HIS A 82 -7.15 4.99 17.49
C HIS A 82 -6.48 6.34 17.28
N GLU A 83 -5.17 6.43 17.50
CA GLU A 83 -4.44 7.69 17.36
C GLU A 83 -4.49 8.24 15.93
N ILE A 84 -4.19 7.40 14.94
CA ILE A 84 -4.15 7.81 13.52
C ILE A 84 -5.55 8.13 13.00
N GLY A 85 -6.54 7.30 13.33
CA GLY A 85 -7.93 7.51 12.92
C GLY A 85 -8.54 8.75 13.56
N TYR A 86 -8.24 9.01 14.85
CA TYR A 86 -8.68 10.22 15.54
C TYR A 86 -7.98 11.48 14.98
N ALA A 87 -6.66 11.44 14.82
CA ALA A 87 -5.89 12.61 14.38
C ALA A 87 -6.17 13.00 12.92
N LEU A 88 -6.41 12.03 12.04
CA LEU A 88 -6.51 12.25 10.59
C LEU A 88 -7.92 12.02 10.02
N GLY A 89 -8.89 11.56 10.83
CA GLY A 89 -10.25 11.24 10.37
C GLY A 89 -10.32 10.01 9.45
N LEU A 90 -9.31 9.14 9.48
CA LEU A 90 -9.26 7.94 8.64
C LEU A 90 -10.09 6.80 9.24
N SER A 91 -10.88 6.14 8.41
CA SER A 91 -11.60 4.93 8.82
C SER A 91 -10.65 3.75 9.02
N ASP A 92 -11.02 2.79 9.88
CA ASP A 92 -10.23 1.57 10.09
C ASP A 92 -9.93 0.81 8.80
N LYS A 93 -10.90 0.76 7.88
CA LYS A 93 -10.71 0.16 6.56
C LYS A 93 -9.58 0.85 5.79
N SER A 94 -9.52 2.18 5.85
CA SER A 94 -8.47 2.97 5.20
C SER A 94 -7.12 2.70 5.87
N ILE A 95 -7.07 2.74 7.20
CA ILE A 95 -5.84 2.50 7.97
C ILE A 95 -5.29 1.08 7.70
N SER A 96 -6.14 0.05 7.70
CA SER A 96 -5.71 -1.31 7.34
C SER A 96 -5.20 -1.42 5.90
N LYS A 97 -5.78 -0.68 4.95
CA LYS A 97 -5.24 -0.62 3.59
C LYS A 97 -3.90 0.10 3.54
N LEU A 98 -3.73 1.19 4.28
CA LEU A 98 -2.45 1.90 4.39
C LEU A 98 -1.36 1.00 4.98
N LYS A 99 -1.66 0.25 6.06
CA LYS A 99 -0.75 -0.74 6.65
C LYS A 99 -0.29 -1.76 5.58
N ARG A 100 -1.23 -2.34 4.82
CA ARG A 100 -0.91 -3.27 3.73
C ARG A 100 -0.10 -2.63 2.59
N PHE A 101 -0.41 -1.39 2.21
CA PHE A 101 0.39 -0.69 1.19
C PHE A 101 1.80 -0.40 1.67
N ALA A 102 2.00 -0.19 2.97
CA ALA A 102 3.31 0.04 3.56
C ALA A 102 4.22 -1.20 3.58
N GLU A 103 3.65 -2.41 3.47
CA GLU A 103 4.41 -3.67 3.31
C GLU A 103 5.13 -3.76 1.96
N ASN A 104 4.55 -3.16 0.91
CA ASN A 104 5.18 -3.11 -0.41
C ASN A 104 6.01 -1.82 -0.56
N LYS A 105 7.31 -1.99 -0.80
CA LYS A 105 8.26 -0.87 -0.90
C LYS A 105 7.86 0.17 -1.95
N PHE A 106 7.42 -0.26 -3.13
CA PHE A 106 6.99 0.64 -4.21
C PHE A 106 5.72 1.40 -3.85
N SER A 107 4.71 0.71 -3.31
CA SER A 107 3.45 1.32 -2.87
C SER A 107 3.68 2.34 -1.76
N LYS A 108 4.56 2.04 -0.79
CA LYS A 108 4.93 2.95 0.30
C LYS A 108 5.54 4.25 -0.24
N ILE A 109 6.48 4.15 -1.17
CA ILE A 109 7.11 5.33 -1.80
C ILE A 109 6.08 6.13 -2.58
N ALA A 110 5.28 5.48 -3.42
CA ALA A 110 4.24 6.15 -4.22
C ALA A 110 3.23 6.89 -3.32
N LEU A 111 2.81 6.27 -2.22
CA LEU A 111 1.91 6.88 -1.25
C LEU A 111 2.52 8.15 -0.64
N ASN A 112 3.77 8.09 -0.17
CA ASN A 112 4.46 9.26 0.38
C ASN A 112 4.53 10.40 -0.64
N GLN A 113 4.91 10.10 -1.90
CA GLN A 113 5.01 11.12 -2.95
C GLN A 113 3.66 11.78 -3.28
N ILE A 114 2.57 11.00 -3.28
CA ILE A 114 1.22 11.53 -3.47
C ILE A 114 0.81 12.44 -2.30
N LEU A 115 1.06 12.00 -1.07
CA LEU A 115 0.70 12.73 0.15
C LEU A 115 1.51 14.01 0.35
N GLU A 116 2.84 13.95 0.19
CA GLU A 116 3.77 15.07 0.39
C GLU A 116 3.59 16.15 -0.69
N SER A 117 3.38 15.75 -1.95
CA SER A 117 3.16 16.72 -3.02
C SER A 117 1.80 17.42 -2.92
N GLY A 118 0.77 16.72 -2.42
CA GLY A 118 -0.60 17.21 -2.27
C GLY A 118 -1.35 17.53 -3.58
N LYS A 119 -0.64 17.72 -4.70
CA LYS A 119 -1.20 18.13 -5.99
C LYS A 119 -2.23 17.12 -6.48
N ILE A 120 -1.83 15.85 -6.61
CA ILE A 120 -2.71 14.78 -7.10
C ILE A 120 -3.98 14.69 -6.25
N ILE A 121 -3.84 14.74 -4.93
CA ILE A 121 -4.97 14.69 -4.00
C ILE A 121 -5.94 15.85 -4.28
N ALA A 122 -5.44 17.08 -4.42
CA ALA A 122 -6.28 18.24 -4.70
C ALA A 122 -7.10 18.10 -6.00
N TYR A 123 -6.49 17.60 -7.08
CA TYR A 123 -7.20 17.39 -8.35
C TYR A 123 -8.20 16.25 -8.28
N ILE A 124 -7.86 15.14 -7.63
CA ILE A 124 -8.80 14.03 -7.38
C ILE A 124 -9.97 14.50 -6.52
N THR A 125 -9.72 15.29 -5.47
CA THR A 125 -10.77 15.87 -4.62
C THR A 125 -11.69 16.75 -5.45
N ASN A 126 -11.16 17.67 -6.26
CA ASN A 126 -11.98 18.55 -7.10
C ASN A 126 -12.81 17.77 -8.12
N TYR A 127 -12.23 16.73 -8.72
CA TYR A 127 -12.94 15.86 -9.65
C TYR A 127 -14.04 15.05 -8.96
N LEU A 128 -13.71 14.37 -7.86
CA LEU A 128 -14.65 13.53 -7.10
C LEU A 128 -15.84 14.33 -6.61
N PHE A 129 -15.63 15.55 -6.11
CA PHE A 129 -16.70 16.40 -5.57
C PHE A 129 -17.35 17.32 -6.61
N SER A 130 -17.01 17.19 -7.90
CA SER A 130 -17.60 18.01 -8.96
C SER A 130 -19.12 17.79 -9.12
N PHE A 131 -19.63 16.61 -8.76
CA PHE A 131 -21.07 16.30 -8.75
C PHE A 131 -21.89 17.24 -7.85
N LEU A 132 -21.26 17.84 -6.83
CA LEU A 132 -21.93 18.77 -5.93
C LEU A 132 -22.49 19.99 -6.67
N GLU A 133 -21.98 20.35 -7.84
CA GLU A 133 -22.55 21.43 -8.63
C GLU A 133 -23.91 21.05 -9.24
N ASP A 134 -24.10 19.78 -9.61
CA ASP A 134 -25.39 19.29 -10.10
C ASP A 134 -26.38 19.20 -8.94
N GLU A 135 -25.97 18.65 -7.79
CA GLU A 135 -26.77 18.66 -6.55
C GLU A 135 -27.15 20.10 -6.12
N ARG A 136 -26.22 21.06 -6.26
CA ARG A 136 -26.48 22.47 -5.94
C ARG A 136 -27.59 23.04 -6.83
N LYS A 137 -27.54 22.79 -8.14
CA LYS A 137 -28.54 23.28 -9.13
C LYS A 137 -29.93 22.71 -8.86
N GLU A 138 -30.02 21.49 -8.35
CA GLU A 138 -31.29 20.83 -8.00
C GLU A 138 -31.80 21.21 -6.61
N SER A 139 -30.91 21.67 -5.72
CA SER A 139 -31.26 22.07 -4.37
C SER A 139 -31.74 23.52 -4.25
N ARG A 140 -32.18 23.89 -3.04
CA ARG A 140 -32.42 25.29 -2.65
C ARG A 140 -31.22 26.23 -2.83
N PHE A 141 -30.00 25.68 -2.90
CA PHE A 141 -28.76 26.46 -3.03
C PHE A 141 -28.48 26.92 -4.47
N ARG A 142 -29.35 26.58 -5.44
CA ARG A 142 -29.22 27.02 -6.84
C ARG A 142 -29.16 28.53 -7.02
N TYR A 143 -29.81 29.28 -6.11
CA TYR A 143 -29.88 30.74 -6.13
C TYR A 143 -28.70 31.42 -5.43
N VAL A 144 -27.82 30.67 -4.75
CA VAL A 144 -26.63 31.24 -4.12
C VAL A 144 -25.65 31.63 -5.23
N PRO A 145 -25.24 32.91 -5.33
CA PRO A 145 -24.30 33.35 -6.34
C PRO A 145 -22.92 32.75 -6.07
N LEU A 146 -22.25 32.29 -7.12
CA LEU A 146 -20.90 31.72 -7.04
C LEU A 146 -19.85 32.78 -7.43
N SER A 147 -18.70 32.75 -6.77
CA SER A 147 -17.55 33.62 -7.09
C SER A 147 -16.88 33.28 -8.43
N ARG A 148 -17.14 32.08 -8.94
CA ARG A 148 -16.67 31.58 -10.23
C ARG A 148 -17.82 30.90 -10.95
N ASN A 149 -17.87 31.07 -12.27
CA ASN A 149 -18.88 30.40 -13.07
C ASN A 149 -18.51 28.91 -13.20
N LEU A 150 -19.40 28.04 -12.75
CA LEU A 150 -19.27 26.59 -12.87
C LEU A 150 -20.26 26.14 -13.96
N ASP A 151 -19.77 26.00 -15.18
CA ASP A 151 -20.57 25.65 -16.35
C ASP A 151 -20.86 24.14 -16.43
N ARG A 152 -21.59 23.74 -17.49
CA ARG A 152 -21.69 22.32 -17.87
C ARG A 152 -20.32 21.90 -18.38
N GLY A 153 -19.60 21.12 -17.58
CA GLY A 153 -18.23 20.69 -17.90
C GLY A 153 -17.23 20.84 -16.76
N TYR A 154 -17.63 21.32 -15.57
CA TYR A 154 -16.71 21.45 -14.44
C TYR A 154 -16.02 20.13 -14.03
N ALA A 155 -16.74 19.00 -14.09
CA ALA A 155 -16.16 17.68 -13.88
C ALA A 155 -15.08 17.37 -14.94
N ASP A 156 -15.40 17.55 -16.21
CA ASP A 156 -14.49 17.31 -17.34
C ASP A 156 -13.25 18.21 -17.28
N MET A 157 -13.43 19.48 -16.90
CA MET A 157 -12.32 20.41 -16.71
C MET A 157 -11.36 19.93 -15.61
N ASN A 158 -11.89 19.40 -14.50
CA ASN A 158 -11.05 18.87 -13.43
C ASN A 158 -10.35 17.56 -13.85
N LEU A 159 -11.00 16.74 -14.67
CA LEU A 159 -10.40 15.54 -15.25
C LEU A 159 -9.25 15.89 -16.21
N VAL A 160 -9.46 16.84 -17.11
CA VAL A 160 -8.42 17.31 -18.05
C VAL A 160 -7.20 17.82 -17.29
N LYS A 161 -7.41 18.64 -16.25
CA LYS A 161 -6.30 19.12 -15.41
C LYS A 161 -5.55 17.98 -14.70
N LEU A 162 -6.26 16.93 -14.27
CA LEU A 162 -5.63 15.76 -13.67
C LEU A 162 -4.77 15.01 -14.71
N ILE A 163 -5.30 14.81 -15.93
CA ILE A 163 -4.58 14.16 -17.04
C ILE A 163 -3.34 14.95 -17.42
N GLU A 164 -3.41 16.28 -17.44
CA GLU A 164 -2.27 17.17 -17.72
C GLU A 164 -1.22 17.15 -16.60
N LEU A 165 -1.66 17.06 -15.33
CA LEU A 165 -0.76 17.05 -14.19
C LEU A 165 0.05 15.76 -14.09
N LEU A 166 -0.58 14.60 -14.32
CA LEU A 166 0.03 13.29 -14.03
C LEU A 166 1.40 13.07 -14.70
N PRO A 167 1.60 13.39 -16.00
CA PRO A 167 2.90 13.26 -16.66
C PRO A 167 3.97 14.17 -16.05
N LEU A 168 3.60 15.41 -15.70
CA LEU A 168 4.51 16.39 -15.08
C LEU A 168 4.94 15.91 -13.70
N TRP A 169 3.97 15.52 -12.87
CA TRP A 169 4.24 14.96 -11.55
C TRP A 169 5.13 13.71 -11.62
N ARG A 170 4.87 12.80 -12.57
CA ARG A 170 5.69 11.61 -12.78
C ARG A 170 7.14 11.97 -13.09
N LYS A 171 7.35 12.90 -14.01
CA LYS A 171 8.69 13.34 -14.42
C LYS A 171 9.46 13.91 -13.22
N ASP A 172 8.84 14.81 -12.47
CA ASP A 172 9.45 15.45 -11.30
C ASP A 172 9.78 14.42 -10.22
N THR A 173 8.85 13.52 -9.93
CA THR A 173 9.01 12.46 -8.92
C THR A 173 10.15 11.51 -9.30
N ILE A 174 10.22 11.07 -10.57
CA ILE A 174 11.31 10.18 -11.02
C ILE A 174 12.66 10.88 -10.91
N ASN A 175 12.75 12.16 -11.26
CA ASN A 175 14.00 12.91 -11.14
C ASN A 175 14.47 13.00 -9.68
N GLN A 176 13.54 13.24 -8.75
CA GLN A 176 13.84 13.26 -7.31
C GLN A 176 14.30 11.90 -6.79
N LEU A 177 13.62 10.81 -7.19
CA LEU A 177 14.01 9.45 -6.80
C LEU A 177 15.38 9.07 -7.36
N LYS A 178 15.66 9.40 -8.63
CA LYS A 178 16.95 9.13 -9.28
C LYS A 178 18.12 9.87 -8.66
N ALA A 179 17.88 11.01 -8.02
CA ALA A 179 18.92 11.73 -7.27
C ALA A 179 19.40 10.97 -6.02
N GLN A 180 18.65 9.96 -5.57
CA GLN A 180 18.97 9.14 -4.40
C GLN A 180 19.56 7.79 -4.83
N ILE A 181 20.84 7.76 -5.18
CA ILE A 181 21.51 6.56 -5.72
C ILE A 181 21.28 5.29 -4.87
N PRO A 182 21.43 5.29 -3.53
CA PRO A 182 21.21 4.09 -2.71
C PRO A 182 19.77 3.58 -2.76
N LEU A 183 18.80 4.49 -2.92
CA LEU A 183 17.40 4.12 -3.04
C LEU A 183 17.14 3.42 -4.38
N ILE A 184 17.73 3.90 -5.47
CA ILE A 184 17.57 3.31 -6.81
C ILE A 184 18.09 1.89 -6.86
N ASP A 185 19.31 1.64 -6.37
CA ASP A 185 19.88 0.29 -6.31
C ASP A 185 18.94 -0.68 -5.56
N SER A 186 18.48 -0.25 -4.39
CA SER A 186 17.58 -1.05 -3.57
C SER A 186 16.22 -1.29 -4.23
N LEU A 187 15.70 -0.35 -5.01
CA LEU A 187 14.46 -0.53 -5.78
C LEU A 187 14.66 -1.43 -6.98
N LEU A 188 15.82 -1.36 -7.64
CA LEU A 188 16.15 -2.20 -8.77
C LEU A 188 16.25 -3.66 -8.35
N LYS A 189 16.93 -3.95 -7.22
CA LYS A 189 16.97 -5.30 -6.63
C LYS A 189 15.58 -5.84 -6.33
N GLU A 190 14.74 -5.05 -5.66
CA GLU A 190 13.35 -5.43 -5.35
C GLU A 190 12.52 -5.69 -6.63
N TYR A 191 12.73 -4.90 -7.68
CA TYR A 191 12.04 -5.03 -8.97
C TYR A 191 12.49 -6.29 -9.72
N VAL A 192 13.80 -6.47 -9.88
CA VAL A 192 14.39 -7.61 -10.58
C VAL A 192 14.05 -8.90 -9.84
N ALA A 193 14.21 -8.95 -8.51
CA ALA A 193 13.88 -10.12 -7.71
C ALA A 193 12.40 -10.56 -7.84
N LYS A 194 11.48 -9.62 -8.07
CA LYS A 194 10.06 -9.92 -8.29
C LYS A 194 9.79 -10.54 -9.65
N LEU A 195 10.61 -10.25 -10.66
CA LEU A 195 10.41 -10.67 -12.05
C LEU A 195 11.37 -11.76 -12.50
N ALA A 196 12.45 -12.00 -11.76
CA ALA A 196 13.51 -12.93 -12.11
C ALA A 196 12.99 -14.37 -12.21
N ASP A 197 13.39 -15.06 -13.28
CA ASP A 197 13.28 -16.51 -13.39
C ASP A 197 14.39 -17.14 -12.55
N VAL A 198 14.03 -17.58 -11.34
CA VAL A 198 14.98 -18.11 -10.36
C VAL A 198 15.68 -19.38 -10.87
N ASP A 199 15.00 -20.21 -11.65
CA ASP A 199 15.58 -21.47 -12.13
C ASP A 199 16.57 -21.21 -13.27
N MET A 200 16.24 -20.28 -14.17
CA MET A 200 17.18 -19.81 -15.19
C MET A 200 18.40 -19.14 -14.55
N CYS A 201 18.20 -18.25 -13.58
CA CYS A 201 19.29 -17.60 -12.85
C CYS A 201 20.23 -18.63 -12.20
N LYS A 202 19.69 -19.67 -11.55
CA LYS A 202 20.51 -20.74 -10.95
C LYS A 202 21.28 -21.55 -11.98
N ARG A 203 20.66 -21.89 -13.12
CA ARG A 203 21.34 -22.64 -14.19
C ARG A 203 22.52 -21.85 -14.74
N GLU A 204 22.28 -20.60 -15.12
CA GLU A 204 23.33 -19.72 -15.62
C GLU A 204 24.43 -19.52 -14.58
N TYR A 205 24.06 -19.31 -13.31
CA TYR A 205 25.03 -19.16 -12.23
C TYR A 205 25.94 -20.38 -12.04
N VAL A 206 25.39 -21.60 -12.14
CA VAL A 206 26.16 -22.85 -12.05
C VAL A 206 27.04 -23.06 -13.29
N GLU A 207 26.54 -22.70 -14.48
CA GLU A 207 27.30 -22.79 -15.73
C GLU A 207 28.60 -21.97 -15.65
N PHE A 208 28.57 -20.76 -15.06
CA PHE A 208 29.77 -19.97 -14.82
C PHE A 208 30.81 -20.64 -13.91
N VAL A 209 30.39 -21.45 -12.92
CA VAL A 209 31.32 -22.12 -12.00
C VAL A 209 32.08 -23.25 -12.70
N LEU A 210 31.53 -23.79 -13.79
CA LEU A 210 32.11 -24.93 -14.51
C LEU A 210 33.11 -24.52 -15.61
N TYR A 211 33.05 -23.30 -16.14
CA TYR A 211 33.94 -22.81 -17.22
C TYR A 211 35.32 -22.32 -16.73
N GLU A 212 35.62 -22.34 -15.43
CA GLU A 212 36.93 -21.91 -14.91
C GLU A 212 38.06 -22.96 -15.05
N GLU A 213 37.85 -24.08 -15.78
CA GLU A 213 38.94 -25.05 -16.02
C GLU A 213 39.96 -24.50 -17.04
N PRO A 214 41.26 -24.43 -16.70
CA PRO A 214 42.28 -23.90 -17.60
C PRO A 214 42.44 -24.81 -18.83
N TYR A 215 42.37 -24.21 -20.02
CA TYR A 215 42.68 -24.90 -21.26
C TYR A 215 44.13 -25.39 -21.25
N ILE A 216 44.32 -26.71 -21.35
CA ILE A 216 45.63 -27.34 -21.49
C ILE A 216 45.80 -27.70 -22.97
N PRO A 217 46.68 -27.01 -23.73
CA PRO A 217 46.91 -27.35 -25.13
C PRO A 217 47.47 -28.77 -25.27
N ASN A 218 46.99 -29.51 -26.28
CA ASN A 218 47.47 -30.84 -26.56
C ASN A 218 48.92 -30.77 -27.10
N PRO A 219 49.89 -31.48 -26.50
CA PRO A 219 51.30 -31.42 -26.90
C PRO A 219 51.58 -31.81 -28.36
N ASP A 220 50.65 -32.52 -29.00
CA ASP A 220 50.78 -33.03 -30.37
C ASP A 220 50.23 -32.07 -31.46
N ASP A 221 49.63 -30.94 -31.08
CA ASP A 221 49.09 -29.97 -32.02
C ASP A 221 50.23 -29.12 -32.65
N ILE A 222 50.72 -29.54 -33.81
CA ILE A 222 51.70 -28.78 -34.60
C ILE A 222 50.97 -27.66 -35.36
N LEU A 223 51.11 -26.43 -34.89
CA LEU A 223 50.56 -25.25 -35.56
C LEU A 223 51.43 -24.82 -36.75
N PRO A 224 50.84 -24.39 -37.88
CA PRO A 224 51.58 -23.86 -39.03
C PRO A 224 52.45 -22.64 -38.66
N ASP A 225 53.62 -22.50 -39.29
CA ASP A 225 54.60 -21.43 -39.00
C ASP A 225 54.04 -20.00 -39.20
N ASP A 226 52.97 -19.84 -40.00
CA ASP A 226 52.32 -18.57 -40.32
C ASP A 226 50.97 -18.36 -39.61
N PHE A 227 50.53 -19.32 -38.79
CA PHE A 227 49.22 -19.30 -38.12
C PHE A 227 49.02 -18.06 -37.24
N TYR A 228 50.10 -17.59 -36.64
CA TYR A 228 50.15 -16.46 -35.72
C TYR A 228 50.50 -15.12 -36.40
N ALA A 229 50.83 -15.11 -37.69
CA ALA A 229 51.35 -13.92 -38.37
C ALA A 229 50.26 -12.93 -38.83
N ASN A 230 48.98 -13.34 -38.85
CA ASN A 230 47.84 -12.56 -39.33
C ASN A 230 46.84 -12.16 -38.22
N ILE A 231 47.17 -12.44 -36.95
CA ILE A 231 46.31 -12.15 -35.79
C ILE A 231 46.72 -10.79 -35.21
N ASP A 232 45.78 -9.85 -35.16
CA ASP A 232 45.95 -8.59 -34.42
C ASP A 232 45.70 -8.84 -32.93
N TYR A 233 46.74 -9.31 -32.26
CA TYR A 233 46.68 -9.70 -30.86
C TYR A 233 46.19 -8.58 -29.94
N GLU A 234 46.52 -7.31 -30.19
CA GLU A 234 46.07 -6.21 -29.32
C GLU A 234 44.55 -6.03 -29.35
N ASP A 235 43.93 -6.18 -30.52
CA ASP A 235 42.48 -6.10 -30.68
C ASP A 235 41.77 -7.39 -30.22
N GLU A 236 42.41 -8.56 -30.32
CA GLU A 236 41.89 -9.81 -29.73
C GLU A 236 41.95 -9.79 -28.20
N TYR A 237 43.08 -9.42 -27.59
CA TYR A 237 43.20 -9.29 -26.14
C TYR A 237 42.22 -8.26 -25.58
N ARG A 238 41.99 -7.13 -26.27
CA ARG A 238 41.00 -6.13 -25.83
C ARG A 238 39.58 -6.69 -25.81
N LYS A 239 39.20 -7.49 -26.83
CA LYS A 239 37.88 -8.13 -26.89
C LYS A 239 37.74 -9.20 -25.81
N GLU A 240 38.79 -9.95 -25.54
CA GLU A 240 38.84 -10.97 -24.49
C GLU A 240 38.69 -10.32 -23.10
N GLU A 241 39.42 -9.23 -22.81
CA GLU A 241 39.28 -8.47 -21.56
C GLU A 241 37.90 -7.79 -21.39
N GLU A 242 37.25 -7.38 -22.48
CA GLU A 242 35.90 -6.83 -22.46
C GLU A 242 34.88 -7.94 -22.19
N TYR A 243 35.03 -9.10 -22.83
CA TYR A 243 34.22 -10.29 -22.62
C TYR A 243 34.29 -10.78 -21.17
N GLU A 244 35.50 -10.94 -20.61
CA GLU A 244 35.69 -11.37 -19.22
C GLU A 244 35.04 -10.40 -18.22
N ARG A 245 35.11 -9.09 -18.50
CA ARG A 245 34.45 -8.06 -17.67
C ARG A 245 32.93 -8.17 -17.72
N GLU A 246 32.35 -8.30 -18.91
CA GLU A 246 30.91 -8.47 -19.07
C GLU A 246 30.40 -9.76 -18.42
N GLU A 247 31.13 -10.86 -18.54
CA GLU A 247 30.79 -12.14 -17.88
C GLU A 247 30.89 -12.04 -16.36
N ALA A 248 31.94 -11.40 -15.83
CA ALA A 248 32.08 -11.16 -14.40
C ALA A 248 30.93 -10.29 -13.86
N GLU A 249 30.54 -9.23 -14.57
CA GLU A 249 29.42 -8.38 -14.21
C GLU A 249 28.09 -9.17 -14.23
N ARG A 250 27.85 -9.97 -15.27
CA ARG A 250 26.68 -10.83 -15.39
C ARG A 250 26.59 -11.83 -14.24
N ARG A 251 27.69 -12.53 -13.94
CA ARG A 251 27.76 -13.50 -12.84
C ARG A 251 27.46 -12.85 -11.50
N ASN A 252 28.09 -11.70 -11.22
CA ASN A 252 27.89 -10.96 -9.99
C ASN A 252 26.44 -10.49 -9.83
N ALA A 253 25.84 -9.95 -10.89
CA ALA A 253 24.45 -9.50 -10.88
C ALA A 253 23.45 -10.64 -10.61
N ILE A 254 23.66 -11.81 -11.25
CA ILE A 254 22.81 -12.99 -11.01
C ILE A 254 22.98 -13.49 -9.57
N GLY A 255 24.22 -13.60 -9.09
CA GLY A 255 24.51 -14.03 -7.71
C GLY A 255 23.87 -13.12 -6.67
N GLU A 256 24.03 -11.80 -6.82
CA GLU A 256 23.46 -10.82 -5.90
C GLU A 256 21.93 -10.90 -5.81
N ILE A 257 21.24 -11.11 -6.93
CA ILE A 257 19.78 -11.27 -6.93
C ILE A 257 19.35 -12.59 -6.30
N LEU A 258 20.08 -13.69 -6.55
CA LEU A 258 19.79 -14.98 -5.94
C LEU A 258 19.93 -14.92 -4.41
N ASP A 259 21.00 -14.28 -3.93
CA ASP A 259 21.25 -14.05 -2.50
C ASP A 259 20.13 -13.20 -1.89
N PHE A 260 19.78 -12.07 -2.53
CA PHE A 260 18.71 -11.20 -2.09
C PHE A 260 17.34 -11.91 -1.99
N ILE A 261 17.01 -12.77 -2.98
CA ILE A 261 15.78 -13.59 -2.95
C ILE A 261 15.83 -14.60 -1.78
N SER A 262 17.00 -15.18 -1.51
CA SER A 262 17.17 -16.17 -0.45
C SER A 262 16.98 -15.57 0.95
N GLU A 263 17.57 -14.40 1.20
CA GLU A 263 17.47 -13.66 2.47
C GLU A 263 16.03 -13.27 2.79
N LYS A 264 15.30 -12.81 1.77
CA LYS A 264 13.90 -12.41 1.93
C LYS A 264 12.99 -13.58 2.30
N ARG A 265 13.23 -14.75 1.72
CA ARG A 265 12.50 -15.99 2.08
C ARG A 265 12.85 -16.51 3.48
N ALA A 266 14.05 -16.23 3.97
CA ALA A 266 14.48 -16.62 5.32
C ALA A 266 13.83 -15.72 6.39
N GLY A 267 13.61 -14.44 6.11
CA GLY A 267 12.95 -13.49 7.02
C GLY A 267 11.41 -13.61 7.09
N GLU A 268 10.79 -14.38 6.20
CA GLU A 268 9.34 -14.64 6.17
C GLU A 268 8.93 -15.92 6.92
N ARG A 269 9.88 -16.66 7.52
CA ARG A 269 9.67 -17.87 8.34
C ARG A 269 9.76 -17.59 9.83
#